data_AF-W0JB75-F1
#
_entry.id   AF-W0JB75-F1
#
_cell.length_a   1.000
_cell.length_b   1.000
_cell.length_c   1.000
_cell.angle_alpha   90.00
_cell.angle_beta   90.00
_cell.angle_gamma   90.00
#
_symmetry.space_group_name_H-M   'P 1'
#
loop_
_entity.id
_entity.type
_entity.pdbx_description
1 polymer ?
#
loop_
_entity_poly.entity_id
_entity_poly.type
_entity_poly.pdbx_seq_one_letter_code
_entity_poly.pdbx_strand_id
1 'polypeptide(L)'
;MSGYERGWLAGLPWESVIAINAALCAEGNAQHGCTSEGGYEAASTAWENARKAGRMHFAELAVLCKECHRLSPFLFYNGNTFVVIIRRLCSELPLGAPGQAAVRQIAGHMVAGVLPPEEERQFIRRLRSRK
;
A
#
# COMPACT_ATOMS: atom_id res chain seq x y z
N MET A 1 -8.12 -10.20 19.42
CA MET A 1 -8.00 -9.27 18.27
C MET A 1 -7.04 -9.87 17.27
N SER A 2 -7.37 -9.79 16.00
CA SER A 2 -6.55 -10.32 14.92
C SER A 2 -5.22 -9.61 14.79
N GLY A 3 -4.10 -10.34 14.63
CA GLY A 3 -2.83 -9.71 14.26
C GLY A 3 -2.82 -9.14 12.83
N TYR A 4 -3.87 -9.44 12.04
CA TYR A 4 -4.08 -8.91 10.69
C TYR A 4 -4.94 -7.65 10.65
N GLU A 5 -5.60 -7.30 11.76
CA GLU A 5 -6.44 -6.10 11.87
C GLU A 5 -5.88 -5.14 12.92
N ARG A 6 -5.57 -3.91 12.51
CA ARG A 6 -5.04 -2.86 13.38
C ARG A 6 -5.09 -1.49 12.69
N GLY A 7 -4.70 -0.45 13.42
CA GLY A 7 -4.46 0.88 12.85
C GLY A 7 -3.18 0.91 12.02
N TRP A 8 -3.16 0.22 10.87
CA TRP A 8 -2.00 0.13 9.99
C TRP A 8 -1.48 1.50 9.54
N LEU A 9 -2.40 2.46 9.35
CA LEU A 9 -2.10 3.81 8.89
C LEU A 9 -1.90 4.83 10.02
N ALA A 10 -2.01 4.43 11.30
CA ALA A 10 -2.03 5.37 12.42
C ALA A 10 -0.81 6.31 12.46
N GLY A 11 0.37 5.78 12.12
CA GLY A 11 1.64 6.53 12.01
C GLY A 11 2.07 6.87 10.58
N LEU A 12 1.16 6.79 9.60
CA LEU A 12 1.43 7.04 8.19
C LEU A 12 0.39 8.03 7.62
N PRO A 13 0.42 9.31 8.03
CA PRO A 13 -0.38 10.34 7.37
C PRO A 13 0.06 10.52 5.91
N TRP A 14 -0.76 11.17 5.08
CA TRP A 14 -0.49 11.34 3.65
C TRP A 14 0.89 11.97 3.36
N GLU A 15 1.36 12.88 4.23
CA GLU A 15 2.69 13.50 4.11
C GLU A 15 3.82 12.46 4.15
N SER A 16 3.63 11.33 4.85
CA SER A 16 4.58 10.22 4.84
C SER A 16 4.63 9.52 3.47
N VAL A 17 3.49 9.44 2.78
CA VAL A 17 3.42 8.88 1.42
C VAL A 17 4.20 9.77 0.45
N ILE A 18 4.02 11.09 0.55
CA ILE A 18 4.78 12.08 -0.23
C ILE A 18 6.28 11.94 0.06
N ALA A 19 6.68 11.85 1.33
CA ALA A 19 8.09 11.70 1.69
C ALA A 19 8.73 10.42 1.14
N ILE A 20 7.99 9.30 1.13
CA ILE A 20 8.43 8.04 0.51
C ILE A 20 8.59 8.21 -1.01
N ASN A 21 7.63 8.86 -1.68
CA ASN A 21 7.74 9.12 -3.12
C ASN A 21 8.92 10.04 -3.44
N ALA A 22 9.14 11.09 -2.65
CA ALA A 22 10.26 12.01 -2.80
C ALA A 22 11.61 11.31 -2.69
N ALA A 23 11.76 10.40 -1.72
CA ALA A 23 12.98 9.59 -1.56
C ALA A 23 13.23 8.68 -2.78
N LEU A 24 12.18 8.03 -3.29
CA LEU A 24 12.28 7.20 -4.50
C LEU A 24 12.63 8.02 -5.75
N CYS A 25 12.04 9.21 -5.90
CA CYS A 25 12.38 10.13 -6.99
C CYS A 25 13.84 10.58 -6.91
N ALA A 26 14.33 10.91 -5.71
CA ALA A 26 15.72 11.30 -5.50
C ALA A 26 16.71 10.17 -5.82
N GLU A 27 16.43 8.95 -5.35
CA GLU A 27 17.24 7.75 -5.66
C GLU A 27 17.25 7.44 -7.16
N GLY A 28 16.10 7.62 -7.83
CA GLY A 28 15.92 7.37 -9.26
C GLY A 28 16.32 8.52 -10.19
N ASN A 29 16.80 9.64 -9.66
CA ASN A 29 17.06 10.87 -10.41
C ASN A 29 15.86 11.33 -11.28
N ALA A 30 14.64 11.26 -10.71
CA ALA A 30 13.40 11.70 -11.35
C ALA A 30 12.82 12.95 -10.67
N GLN A 31 12.02 13.70 -11.42
CA GLN A 31 11.33 14.87 -10.88
C GLN A 31 10.26 14.44 -9.86
N HIS A 32 10.40 14.93 -8.62
CA HIS A 32 9.34 14.81 -7.63
C HIS A 32 8.22 15.81 -7.90
N GLY A 33 6.97 15.39 -7.77
CA GLY A 33 5.80 16.25 -7.92
C GLY A 33 4.49 15.45 -7.97
N CYS A 34 3.38 16.16 -7.89
CA CYS A 34 2.02 15.61 -7.92
C CYS A 34 1.38 15.77 -9.31
N THR A 35 0.40 14.93 -9.62
CA THR A 35 -0.44 15.12 -10.82
C THR A 35 -1.49 16.21 -10.59
N SER A 36 -1.81 16.96 -11.65
CA SER A 36 -2.82 18.04 -11.61
C SER A 36 -4.23 17.59 -11.98
N GLU A 37 -4.40 16.34 -12.42
CA GLU A 37 -5.68 15.80 -12.94
C GLU A 37 -6.56 15.17 -11.85
N GLY A 38 -6.45 15.62 -10.60
CA GLY A 38 -7.28 15.16 -9.47
C GLY A 38 -6.86 13.82 -8.83
N GLY A 39 -5.89 13.11 -9.43
CA GLY A 39 -5.36 11.86 -8.89
C GLY A 39 -4.72 12.02 -7.51
N TYR A 40 -4.01 13.13 -7.30
CA TYR A 40 -3.41 13.48 -6.00
C TYR A 40 -4.47 13.67 -4.91
N GLU A 41 -5.47 14.51 -5.15
CA GLU A 41 -6.54 14.81 -4.20
C GLU A 41 -7.37 13.57 -3.88
N ALA A 42 -7.70 12.76 -4.90
CA ALA A 42 -8.46 11.53 -4.73
C ALA A 42 -7.70 10.51 -3.87
N ALA A 43 -6.41 10.29 -4.14
CA ALA A 43 -5.59 9.34 -3.38
C ALA A 43 -5.36 9.81 -1.95
N SER A 44 -5.04 11.10 -1.76
CA SER A 44 -4.89 11.74 -0.45
C SER A 44 -6.15 11.60 0.39
N THR A 45 -7.32 11.90 -0.19
CA THR A 45 -8.61 11.80 0.49
C THR A 45 -8.93 10.36 0.87
N ALA A 46 -8.74 9.41 -0.04
CA ALA A 46 -8.96 7.99 0.25
C ALA A 46 -8.05 7.49 1.38
N TRP A 47 -6.76 7.86 1.34
CA TRP A 47 -5.78 7.51 2.35
C TRP A 47 -6.13 8.06 3.73
N GLU A 48 -6.42 9.36 3.82
CA GLU A 48 -6.75 10.01 5.09
C GLU A 48 -8.09 9.54 5.66
N ASN A 49 -9.08 9.24 4.81
CA ASN A 49 -10.34 8.67 5.27
C ASN A 49 -10.13 7.27 5.86
N ALA A 50 -9.35 6.42 5.18
CA ALA A 50 -9.00 5.09 5.69
C ALA A 50 -8.20 5.17 6.99
N ARG A 51 -7.29 6.15 7.11
CA ARG A 51 -6.52 6.41 8.33
C ARG A 51 -7.43 6.84 9.49
N LYS A 52 -8.38 7.75 9.25
CA LYS A 52 -9.35 8.25 10.25
C LYS A 52 -10.33 7.17 10.70
N ALA A 53 -10.74 6.28 9.79
CA ALA A 53 -11.56 5.11 10.13
C ALA A 53 -10.86 4.16 11.12
N GLY A 54 -9.52 4.21 11.15
CA GLY A 54 -8.71 3.57 12.18
C GLY A 54 -8.31 2.14 11.82
N ARG A 55 -8.94 1.15 12.46
CA ARG A 55 -8.57 -0.26 12.29
C ARG A 55 -9.03 -0.77 10.93
N MET A 56 -8.17 -1.48 10.22
CA MET A 56 -8.51 -2.20 8.99
C MET A 56 -7.74 -3.51 8.92
N HIS A 57 -8.23 -4.44 8.11
CA HIS A 57 -7.57 -5.69 7.81
C HIS A 57 -6.41 -5.47 6.82
N PHE A 58 -5.31 -6.23 6.92
CA PHE A 58 -4.14 -6.08 6.03
C PHE A 58 -4.49 -6.23 4.54
N ALA A 59 -5.46 -7.08 4.22
CA ALA A 59 -5.98 -7.21 2.85
C ALA A 59 -6.63 -5.91 2.34
N GLU A 60 -7.31 -5.15 3.19
CA GLU A 60 -7.93 -3.87 2.85
C GLU A 60 -6.88 -2.80 2.61
N LEU A 61 -5.82 -2.81 3.43
CA LEU A 61 -4.65 -1.97 3.21
C LEU A 61 -3.97 -2.23 1.85
N ALA A 62 -3.82 -3.51 1.47
CA ALA A 62 -3.25 -3.86 0.16
C ALA A 62 -4.13 -3.37 -1.01
N VAL A 63 -5.47 -3.46 -0.86
CA VAL A 63 -6.43 -2.92 -1.83
C VAL A 63 -6.31 -1.40 -1.92
N LEU A 64 -6.30 -0.69 -0.79
CA LEU A 64 -6.14 0.77 -0.74
C LEU A 64 -4.84 1.22 -1.41
N CYS A 65 -3.72 0.53 -1.15
CA CYS A 65 -2.44 0.81 -1.79
C CYS A 65 -2.52 0.67 -3.33
N LYS A 66 -3.21 -0.36 -3.81
CA LYS A 66 -3.42 -0.59 -5.25
C LYS A 66 -4.35 0.48 -5.85
N GLU A 67 -5.41 0.87 -5.16
CA GLU A 67 -6.32 1.94 -5.58
C GLU A 67 -5.57 3.28 -5.69
N CYS A 68 -4.78 3.63 -4.68
CA CYS A 68 -3.96 4.84 -4.70
C CYS A 68 -2.92 4.81 -5.83
N HIS A 69 -2.31 3.65 -6.12
CA HIS A 69 -1.46 3.50 -7.31
C HIS A 69 -2.25 3.79 -8.60
N ARG A 70 -3.46 3.23 -8.76
CA ARG A 70 -4.29 3.45 -9.97
C ARG A 70 -4.69 4.92 -10.15
N LEU A 71 -4.86 5.67 -9.07
CA LEU A 71 -5.16 7.10 -9.10
C LEU A 71 -3.95 7.95 -9.57
N SER A 72 -2.74 7.38 -9.61
CA SER A 72 -1.52 8.05 -10.09
C SER A 72 -1.30 9.44 -9.48
N PRO A 73 -1.16 9.57 -8.14
CA PRO A 73 -1.06 10.86 -7.46
C PRO A 73 0.24 11.63 -7.72
N PHE A 74 1.29 10.98 -8.21
CA PHE A 74 2.62 11.54 -8.41
C PHE A 74 3.03 11.50 -9.89
N LEU A 75 3.98 12.35 -10.28
CA LEU A 75 4.54 12.35 -11.63
C LEU A 75 5.29 11.04 -11.94
N PHE A 76 5.99 10.49 -10.95
CA PHE A 76 6.76 9.25 -11.08
C PHE A 76 6.59 8.34 -9.86
N TYR A 77 7.01 7.07 -9.99
CA TYR A 77 7.06 6.10 -8.90
C TYR A 77 5.73 5.83 -8.18
N ASN A 78 4.57 6.04 -8.81
CA ASN A 78 3.25 5.79 -8.23
C ASN A 78 3.14 4.38 -7.61
N GLY A 79 3.31 3.33 -8.42
CA GLY A 79 3.27 1.95 -7.92
C GLY A 79 4.37 1.65 -6.89
N ASN A 80 5.59 2.11 -7.14
CA ASN A 80 6.74 1.87 -6.26
C ASN A 80 6.53 2.46 -4.85
N THR A 81 5.90 3.62 -4.75
CA THR A 81 5.58 4.28 -3.47
C THR A 81 4.71 3.38 -2.59
N PHE A 82 3.61 2.89 -3.15
CA PHE A 82 2.68 2.03 -2.41
C PHE A 82 3.22 0.61 -2.19
N VAL A 83 4.07 0.11 -3.10
CA VAL A 83 4.81 -1.15 -2.92
C VAL A 83 5.78 -1.06 -1.73
N VAL A 84 6.50 0.06 -1.57
CA VAL A 84 7.38 0.26 -0.40
C VAL A 84 6.57 0.23 0.89
N ILE A 85 5.42 0.92 0.92
CA ILE A 85 4.56 0.97 2.11
C ILE A 85 4.04 -0.42 2.47
N ILE A 86 3.41 -1.15 1.53
CA ILE A 86 2.82 -2.46 1.84
C ILE A 86 3.90 -3.46 2.27
N ARG A 87 5.08 -3.42 1.64
CA ARG A 87 6.20 -4.31 1.99
C ARG A 87 6.78 -4.01 3.36
N ARG A 88 6.82 -2.75 3.78
CA ARG A 88 7.23 -2.34 5.13
C ARG A 88 6.23 -2.87 6.16
N LEU A 89 4.93 -2.72 5.92
CA LEU A 89 3.91 -3.13 6.89
C LEU A 89 3.75 -4.67 6.97
N CYS A 90 4.15 -5.42 5.94
CA CYS A 90 4.20 -6.89 6.01
C CYS A 90 5.07 -7.43 7.15
N SER A 91 6.13 -6.73 7.57
CA SER A 91 7.02 -7.22 8.65
C SER A 91 6.35 -7.24 10.02
N GLU A 92 5.19 -6.59 10.14
CA GLU A 92 4.42 -6.52 11.38
C GLU A 92 3.29 -7.56 11.43
N LEU A 93 3.16 -8.40 10.40
CA LEU A 93 2.20 -9.50 10.39
C LEU A 93 2.63 -10.61 11.35
N PRO A 94 1.67 -11.30 12.01
CA PRO A 94 1.92 -12.38 12.97
C PRO A 94 2.29 -13.70 12.24
N LEU A 95 3.32 -13.64 11.41
CA LEU A 95 3.83 -14.73 10.61
C LEU A 95 5.31 -14.92 10.92
N GLY A 96 5.80 -16.16 10.82
CA GLY A 96 7.25 -16.40 10.76
C GLY A 96 7.87 -15.78 9.51
N ALA A 97 9.19 -15.58 9.51
CA ALA A 97 9.92 -14.94 8.41
C ALA A 97 9.57 -15.48 6.99
N PRO A 98 9.43 -16.80 6.77
CA PRO A 98 9.02 -17.33 5.46
C PRO A 98 7.62 -16.85 5.04
N GLY A 99 6.68 -16.80 5.99
CA GLY A 99 5.32 -16.33 5.73
C GLY A 99 5.28 -14.83 5.44
N GLN A 100 6.04 -14.02 6.19
CA GLN A 100 6.16 -12.58 5.92
C GLN A 100 6.78 -12.32 4.55
N ALA A 101 7.83 -13.05 4.16
CA ALA A 101 8.45 -12.93 2.85
C ALA A 101 7.48 -13.26 1.70
N ALA A 102 6.71 -14.35 1.84
CA ALA A 102 5.70 -14.72 0.85
C ALA A 102 4.61 -13.66 0.70
N VAL A 103 4.07 -13.15 1.83
CA VAL A 103 3.05 -12.09 1.80
C VAL A 103 3.63 -10.79 1.23
N ARG A 104 4.85 -10.41 1.61
CA ARG A 104 5.56 -9.23 1.09
C ARG A 104 5.76 -9.28 -0.43
N GLN A 105 6.08 -10.43 -0.98
CA GLN A 105 6.23 -10.61 -2.43
C GLN A 105 4.89 -10.44 -3.14
N ILE A 106 3.87 -11.21 -2.74
CA ILE A 106 2.56 -11.21 -3.42
C ILE A 106 1.85 -9.86 -3.26
N ALA A 107 1.87 -9.26 -2.07
CA ALA A 107 1.31 -7.93 -1.84
C ALA A 107 1.99 -6.86 -2.71
N GLY A 108 3.32 -6.95 -2.87
CA GLY A 108 4.05 -6.07 -3.78
C GLY A 108 3.60 -6.22 -5.23
N HIS A 109 3.44 -7.45 -5.73
CA HIS A 109 2.95 -7.70 -7.09
C HIS A 109 1.51 -7.21 -7.29
N MET A 110 0.64 -7.42 -6.30
CA MET A 110 -0.73 -6.93 -6.31
C MET A 110 -0.77 -5.40 -6.43
N VAL A 111 -0.05 -4.69 -5.56
CA VAL A 111 -0.02 -3.23 -5.54
C VAL A 111 0.62 -2.67 -6.80
N ALA A 112 1.68 -3.29 -7.32
CA ALA A 112 2.29 -2.93 -8.59
C ALA A 112 1.39 -3.18 -9.81
N GLY A 113 0.26 -3.89 -9.65
CA GLY A 113 -0.68 -4.18 -10.73
C GLY A 113 -0.21 -5.29 -11.68
N VAL A 114 0.76 -6.13 -11.25
CA VAL A 114 1.33 -7.21 -12.07
C VAL A 114 0.88 -8.61 -11.63
N LEU A 115 0.12 -8.70 -10.54
CA LEU A 115 -0.47 -9.97 -10.08
C LEU A 115 -1.72 -10.30 -10.92
N PRO A 116 -1.85 -11.52 -11.47
CA PRO A 116 -3.05 -11.90 -12.22
C PRO A 116 -4.32 -11.79 -11.37
N PRO A 117 -5.49 -11.44 -11.95
CA PRO A 117 -6.72 -11.20 -11.19
C PRO A 117 -7.17 -12.38 -10.33
N GLU A 118 -6.95 -13.62 -10.79
CA GLU A 118 -7.30 -14.81 -10.01
C GLU A 118 -6.38 -14.99 -8.80
N GLU A 119 -5.07 -14.78 -8.99
CA GLU A 119 -4.11 -14.85 -7.89
C GLU A 119 -4.36 -13.75 -6.84
N GLU A 120 -4.75 -12.56 -7.28
CA GLU A 120 -5.16 -11.47 -6.40
C GLU A 120 -6.38 -11.85 -5.55
N ARG A 121 -7.44 -12.38 -6.18
CA ARG A 121 -8.63 -12.85 -5.45
C ARG A 121 -8.28 -13.93 -4.43
N GLN A 122 -7.45 -14.89 -4.82
CA GLN A 122 -7.00 -15.95 -3.91
C GLN A 122 -6.16 -15.40 -2.76
N PHE A 123 -5.27 -14.45 -3.03
CA PHE A 123 -4.44 -13.80 -2.02
C PHE A 123 -5.30 -13.04 -1.00
N ILE A 124 -6.24 -12.19 -1.47
CA ILE A 124 -7.16 -11.46 -0.60
C ILE A 124 -8.00 -12.42 0.24
N ARG A 125 -8.56 -13.48 -0.37
CA ARG A 125 -9.35 -14.49 0.35
C ARG A 125 -8.53 -15.19 1.43
N ARG A 126 -7.30 -15.60 1.10
CA ARG A 126 -6.37 -16.26 2.05
C ARG A 126 -5.93 -15.34 3.18
N LEU A 127 -5.75 -14.05 2.92
CA LEU A 127 -5.48 -13.08 3.97
C LEU A 127 -6.70 -12.90 4.87
N ARG A 128 -7.90 -12.70 4.31
CA ARG A 128 -9.15 -12.50 5.08
C ARG A 128 -9.56 -13.72 5.91
N SER A 129 -9.13 -14.93 5.53
CA SER A 129 -9.35 -16.13 6.36
C SER A 129 -8.42 -16.21 7.57
N ARG A 130 -7.39 -15.35 7.65
CA ARG A 130 -6.49 -15.29 8.81
C ARG A 130 -7.17 -14.48 9.91
N LYS A 131 -7.27 -15.07 11.10
CA LYS A 131 -7.82 -14.43 12.28
C LYS A 131 -6.81 -13.59 13.00
#